data_AF-A0A970XQM7-F1
#
_entry.id   AF-A0A970XQM7-F1
#
_cell.length_a   1.000
_cell.length_b   1.000
_cell.length_c   1.000
_cell.angle_alpha   90.00
_cell.angle_beta   90.00
_cell.angle_gamma   90.00
#
_symmetry.space_group_name_H-M   'P 1'
#
loop_
_entity.id
_entity.type
_entity.pdbx_description
1 polymer ?
#
loop_
_entity_poly.entity_id
_entity_poly.type
_entity_poly.pdbx_seq_one_letter_code
_entity_poly.pdbx_strand_id
1 'polypeptide(L)'
;MVTIDAASFFFSPGTKWTTLTEARLNDINGHTAGNIDIVLVAYDDYGKITDFGALEIQSVYISGNIRRPFEAYIQEPELMYNMDWLSKPNYPRPDYLSSSRKRLVPQLIYKGKILNVWSKKIAVALHSGFFSTLPQLPRVSADKAEIAWLIYDIELKQETNRYNLVHTDTIYTLFQNSLDRIVTPESGLIDDFIEVLQGKLDKKLEKMEINDDDINKTMDMLL
;
A
#
# COMPACT_ATOMS: atom_id res chain seq x y z
N MET A 1 -0.42 -20.49 -2.65
CA MET A 1 0.39 -19.82 -3.68
C MET A 1 1.29 -18.80 -3.02
N VAL A 2 0.77 -17.65 -2.55
CA VAL A 2 1.59 -16.59 -1.94
C VAL A 2 2.50 -17.06 -0.80
N THR A 3 2.01 -17.92 0.09
CA THR A 3 2.81 -18.50 1.17
C THR A 3 3.91 -19.45 0.67
N ILE A 4 3.70 -20.13 -0.45
CA ILE A 4 4.72 -21.00 -1.07
C ILE A 4 5.83 -20.14 -1.66
N ASP A 5 5.47 -19.07 -2.38
CA ASP A 5 6.42 -18.13 -2.97
C ASP A 5 7.26 -17.47 -1.88
N ALA A 6 6.63 -17.02 -0.78
CA ALA A 6 7.33 -16.50 0.39
C ALA A 6 8.25 -17.56 1.06
N ALA A 7 7.77 -18.80 1.24
CA ALA A 7 8.56 -19.87 1.83
C ALA A 7 9.83 -20.17 1.03
N SER A 8 9.74 -20.13 -0.31
CA SER A 8 10.89 -20.35 -1.20
C SER A 8 11.99 -19.30 -1.04
N PHE A 9 11.64 -18.10 -0.58
CA PHE A 9 12.59 -17.03 -0.27
C PHE A 9 13.18 -17.16 1.14
N PHE A 10 12.38 -17.63 2.10
CA PHE A 10 12.79 -17.74 3.50
C PHE A 10 13.66 -18.97 3.77
N PHE A 11 13.32 -20.11 3.19
CA PHE A 11 13.87 -21.40 3.60
C PHE A 11 14.51 -22.15 2.44
N SER A 12 15.48 -23.00 2.77
CA SER A 12 16.06 -23.93 1.82
C SER A 12 15.03 -24.96 1.34
N PRO A 13 15.19 -25.51 0.12
CA PRO A 13 14.36 -26.60 -0.36
C PRO A 13 14.33 -27.78 0.62
N GLY A 14 13.13 -28.32 0.89
CA GLY A 14 12.94 -29.46 1.80
C GLY A 14 12.76 -29.11 3.27
N THR A 15 12.89 -27.84 3.67
CA THR A 15 12.58 -27.40 5.05
C THR A 15 11.11 -27.68 5.39
N LYS A 16 10.85 -28.23 6.58
CA LYS A 16 9.49 -28.35 7.14
C LYS A 16 9.05 -26.99 7.69
N TRP A 17 7.92 -26.48 7.21
CA TRP A 17 7.39 -25.20 7.65
C TRP A 17 5.86 -25.19 7.65
N THR A 18 5.29 -24.27 8.41
CA THR A 18 3.85 -23.98 8.46
C THR A 18 3.61 -22.47 8.60
N THR A 19 2.35 -22.05 8.59
CA THR A 19 1.96 -20.64 8.75
C THR A 19 1.22 -20.40 10.05
N LEU A 20 1.50 -19.26 10.69
CA LEU A 20 0.73 -18.70 11.81
C LEU A 20 0.18 -17.35 11.36
N THR A 21 -1.11 -17.09 11.59
CA THR A 21 -1.75 -15.82 11.19
C THR A 21 -1.88 -14.86 12.38
N GLU A 22 -1.82 -13.57 12.10
CA GLU A 22 -2.03 -12.48 13.08
C GLU A 22 -1.13 -12.56 14.32
N ALA A 23 0.15 -12.89 14.12
CA ALA A 23 1.11 -13.00 15.21
C ALA A 23 1.47 -11.61 15.77
N ARG A 24 1.22 -11.38 17.06
CA ARG A 24 1.57 -10.11 17.72
C ARG A 24 3.09 -9.95 17.81
N LEU A 25 3.56 -8.79 17.38
CA LEU A 25 4.95 -8.35 17.48
C LEU A 25 5.06 -7.27 18.57
N ASN A 26 5.96 -7.46 19.52
CA ASN A 26 6.21 -6.49 20.59
C ASN A 26 7.59 -5.86 20.43
N ASP A 27 7.72 -4.61 20.91
CA ASP A 27 9.01 -3.95 21.09
C ASP A 27 9.74 -4.48 22.35
N ILE A 28 10.94 -3.94 22.60
CA ILE A 28 11.77 -4.33 23.75
C ILE A 28 11.13 -4.05 25.11
N ASN A 29 10.17 -3.12 25.18
CA ASN A 29 9.45 -2.75 26.39
C ASN A 29 8.13 -3.53 26.55
N GLY A 30 7.82 -4.42 25.61
CA GLY A 30 6.57 -5.19 25.60
C GLY A 30 5.37 -4.45 25.00
N HIS A 31 5.54 -3.25 24.44
CA HIS A 31 4.48 -2.56 23.72
C HIS A 31 4.28 -3.18 22.34
N THR A 32 3.03 -3.20 21.87
CA THR A 32 2.72 -3.76 20.55
C THR A 32 3.26 -2.87 19.42
N ALA A 33 4.01 -3.48 18.51
CA ALA A 33 4.39 -2.91 17.21
C ALA A 33 3.38 -3.26 16.10
N GLY A 34 2.30 -3.98 16.45
CA GLY A 34 1.28 -4.49 15.55
C GLY A 34 1.31 -6.01 15.42
N ASN A 35 0.42 -6.56 14.58
CA ASN A 35 0.38 -7.99 14.26
C ASN A 35 0.94 -8.21 12.86
N ILE A 36 1.84 -9.17 12.69
CA ILE A 36 2.27 -9.64 11.36
C ILE A 36 1.13 -10.45 10.76
N ASP A 37 0.76 -10.17 9.50
CA ASP A 37 -0.36 -10.84 8.84
C ASP A 37 -0.18 -12.36 8.82
N ILE A 38 0.96 -12.81 8.30
CA ILE A 38 1.33 -14.23 8.24
C ILE A 38 2.80 -14.39 8.62
N VAL A 39 3.08 -15.27 9.57
CA VAL A 39 4.44 -15.71 9.91
C VAL A 39 4.62 -17.13 9.40
N LEU A 40 5.63 -17.33 8.57
CA LEU A 40 6.05 -18.65 8.14
C LEU A 40 7.09 -19.15 9.13
N VAL A 41 6.85 -20.29 9.77
CA VAL A 41 7.74 -20.87 10.78
C VAL A 41 8.29 -22.19 10.29
N ALA A 42 9.62 -22.32 10.29
CA ALA A 42 10.31 -23.58 10.09
C ALA A 42 10.46 -24.30 11.44
N TYR A 43 10.34 -25.62 11.44
CA TYR A 43 10.41 -26.42 12.67
C TYR A 43 11.09 -27.78 12.44
N ASP A 44 11.66 -28.34 13.50
CA ASP A 44 12.31 -29.65 13.50
C ASP A 44 11.31 -30.82 13.69
N ASP A 45 11.81 -32.04 13.68
CA ASP A 45 10.99 -33.26 13.85
C ASP A 45 10.29 -33.35 15.22
N TYR A 46 10.73 -32.55 16.19
CA TYR A 46 10.14 -32.46 17.53
C TYR A 46 9.14 -31.30 17.67
N GLY A 47 8.90 -30.54 16.59
CA GLY A 47 8.00 -29.40 16.58
C GLY A 47 8.59 -28.12 17.17
N LYS A 48 9.92 -28.05 17.36
CA LYS A 48 10.59 -26.83 17.84
C LYS A 48 10.87 -25.89 16.66
N ILE A 49 10.52 -24.62 16.83
CA ILE A 49 10.80 -23.59 15.82
C ILE A 49 12.32 -23.42 15.65
N THR A 50 12.78 -23.51 14.41
CA THR A 50 14.19 -23.37 14.03
C THR A 50 14.48 -22.05 13.32
N ASP A 51 13.51 -21.53 12.55
CA ASP A 51 13.60 -20.23 11.89
C ASP A 51 12.21 -19.69 11.54
N PHE A 52 12.12 -18.43 11.11
CA PHE A 52 10.88 -17.85 10.60
C PHE A 52 11.12 -16.68 9.63
N GLY A 53 10.11 -16.43 8.79
CA GLY A 53 10.02 -15.25 7.93
C GLY A 53 8.64 -14.60 8.04
N ALA A 54 8.57 -13.29 7.83
CA ALA A 54 7.32 -12.54 7.89
C ALA A 54 6.77 -12.28 6.49
N LEU A 55 5.49 -12.58 6.26
CA LEU A 55 4.76 -12.28 5.04
C LEU A 55 3.67 -11.24 5.35
N GLU A 56 3.80 -10.07 4.73
CA GLU A 56 2.81 -8.99 4.79
C GLU A 56 2.05 -8.94 3.46
N ILE A 57 0.72 -8.90 3.50
CA ILE A 57 -0.12 -8.81 2.31
C ILE A 57 -0.66 -7.39 2.22
N GLN A 58 -0.24 -6.67 1.18
CA GLN A 58 -0.61 -5.28 1.01
C GLN A 58 -1.60 -5.10 -0.14
N SER A 59 -2.86 -4.92 0.24
CA SER A 59 -3.91 -4.43 -0.66
C SER A 59 -3.91 -2.89 -0.72
N VAL A 60 -4.74 -2.36 -1.62
CA VAL A 60 -4.80 -0.93 -1.89
C VAL A 60 -6.03 -0.29 -1.27
N TYR A 61 -5.87 0.93 -0.74
CA TYR A 61 -6.98 1.82 -0.44
C TYR A 61 -7.71 2.20 -1.73
N ILE A 62 -8.93 2.68 -1.55
CA ILE A 62 -9.70 3.31 -2.61
C ILE A 62 -9.89 4.79 -2.29
N SER A 63 -9.83 5.61 -3.32
CA SER A 63 -10.41 6.95 -3.34
C SER A 63 -11.79 6.88 -3.99
N GLY A 64 -12.71 7.77 -3.62
CA GLY A 64 -14.08 7.76 -4.11
C GLY A 64 -15.03 7.02 -3.18
N ASN A 65 -16.17 6.57 -3.71
CA ASN A 65 -17.25 5.98 -2.91
C ASN A 65 -17.81 4.72 -3.56
N ILE A 66 -17.68 3.58 -2.88
CA ILE A 66 -18.18 2.29 -3.36
C ILE A 66 -19.67 2.06 -3.03
N ARG A 67 -20.24 2.82 -2.09
CA ARG A 67 -21.63 2.63 -1.65
C ARG A 67 -22.61 2.81 -2.80
N ARG A 68 -22.49 3.89 -3.58
CA ARG A 68 -23.40 4.17 -4.69
C ARG A 68 -23.41 3.09 -5.79
N PRO A 69 -22.26 2.66 -6.35
CA PRO A 69 -22.26 1.57 -7.31
C PRO A 69 -22.77 0.26 -6.69
N PHE A 70 -22.44 -0.02 -5.43
CA PHE A 70 -22.93 -1.22 -4.74
C PHE A 70 -24.45 -1.21 -4.55
N GLU A 71 -25.04 -0.08 -4.12
CA GLU A 71 -26.49 0.07 -3.98
C GLU A 71 -27.21 -0.11 -5.31
N ALA A 72 -26.67 0.46 -6.39
CA ALA A 72 -27.23 0.31 -7.72
C ALA A 72 -27.17 -1.15 -8.19
N TYR A 73 -26.06 -1.85 -7.95
CA TYR A 73 -25.93 -3.28 -8.24
C TYR A 73 -26.93 -4.13 -7.44
N ILE A 74 -27.09 -3.89 -6.14
CA ILE A 74 -27.98 -4.68 -5.29
C ILE A 74 -29.46 -4.47 -5.64
N GLN A 75 -29.85 -3.29 -6.11
CA GLN A 75 -31.23 -3.02 -6.53
C GLN A 75 -31.63 -3.85 -7.75
N GLU A 76 -30.76 -3.94 -8.77
CA GLU A 76 -31.05 -4.65 -10.01
C GLU A 76 -29.83 -5.45 -10.52
N PRO A 77 -29.43 -6.55 -9.84
CA PRO A 77 -28.17 -7.25 -10.14
C PRO A 77 -28.08 -7.76 -11.58
N GLU A 78 -29.19 -8.26 -12.14
CA GLU A 78 -29.24 -8.79 -13.51
C GLU A 78 -29.02 -7.72 -14.58
N LEU A 79 -29.39 -6.47 -14.29
CA LEU A 79 -29.20 -5.34 -15.21
C LEU A 79 -27.88 -4.61 -14.95
N MET A 80 -27.38 -4.68 -13.72
CA MET A 80 -26.24 -3.89 -13.26
C MET A 80 -24.93 -4.67 -13.13
N TYR A 81 -24.89 -5.97 -13.43
CA TYR A 81 -23.68 -6.79 -13.33
C TYR A 81 -22.51 -6.29 -14.20
N ASN A 82 -22.80 -5.65 -15.32
CA ASN A 82 -21.81 -5.07 -16.24
C ASN A 82 -21.93 -3.54 -16.32
N MET A 83 -22.34 -2.89 -15.21
CA MET A 83 -22.47 -1.44 -15.17
C MET A 83 -21.13 -0.73 -15.41
N ASP A 84 -21.15 0.33 -16.21
CA ASP A 84 -20.02 1.26 -16.32
C ASP A 84 -20.22 2.45 -15.37
N TRP A 85 -19.30 2.58 -14.41
CA TRP A 85 -19.32 3.64 -13.39
C TRP A 85 -18.21 4.68 -13.58
N LEU A 86 -17.35 4.55 -14.60
CA LEU A 86 -16.13 5.35 -14.79
C LEU A 86 -16.40 6.86 -14.89
N SER A 87 -17.52 7.24 -15.50
CA SER A 87 -17.91 8.64 -15.70
C SER A 87 -18.67 9.26 -14.53
N LYS A 88 -19.00 8.48 -13.49
CA LYS A 88 -19.82 8.97 -12.38
C LYS A 88 -18.97 9.74 -11.36
N PRO A 89 -19.54 10.80 -10.74
CA PRO A 89 -18.85 11.51 -9.66
C PRO A 89 -18.43 10.56 -8.53
N ASN A 90 -17.22 10.77 -8.01
CA ASN A 90 -16.63 9.95 -6.94
C ASN A 90 -16.49 8.46 -7.29
N TYR A 91 -16.28 8.14 -8.57
CA TYR A 91 -15.93 6.77 -9.01
C TYR A 91 -14.82 6.17 -8.13
N PRO A 92 -15.03 4.98 -7.55
CA PRO A 92 -14.03 4.33 -6.72
C PRO A 92 -12.84 3.90 -7.57
N ARG A 93 -11.64 4.34 -7.20
CA ARG A 93 -10.39 3.98 -7.88
C ARG A 93 -9.31 3.63 -6.85
N PRO A 94 -8.32 2.80 -7.21
CA PRO A 94 -7.18 2.55 -6.34
C PRO A 94 -6.48 3.85 -5.94
N ASP A 95 -6.26 4.02 -4.63
CA ASP A 95 -5.46 5.10 -4.06
C ASP A 95 -4.09 4.54 -3.66
N TYR A 96 -3.21 4.40 -4.66
CA TYR A 96 -1.87 3.87 -4.47
C TYR A 96 -1.01 4.75 -3.55
N LEU A 97 -1.19 6.08 -3.59
CA LEU A 97 -0.40 7.01 -2.77
C LEU A 97 -0.74 6.88 -1.28
N SER A 98 -2.02 6.80 -0.92
CA SER A 98 -2.41 6.50 0.47
C SER A 98 -1.98 5.09 0.86
N SER A 99 -2.04 4.11 -0.06
CA SER A 99 -1.63 2.73 0.20
C SER A 99 -0.17 2.60 0.56
N SER A 100 0.71 3.34 -0.12
CA SER A 100 2.13 3.39 0.24
C SER A 100 2.35 4.14 1.54
N ARG A 101 1.90 5.40 1.63
CA ARG A 101 2.25 6.31 2.74
C ARG A 101 1.58 5.99 4.07
N LYS A 102 0.33 5.51 4.06
CA LYS A 102 -0.46 5.29 5.28
C LYS A 102 -0.44 3.86 5.78
N ARG A 103 0.02 2.90 4.96
CA ARG A 103 0.01 1.47 5.34
C ARG A 103 1.32 0.78 5.03
N LEU A 104 1.79 0.72 3.78
CA LEU A 104 3.03 -0.02 3.48
C LEU A 104 4.24 0.53 4.26
N VAL A 105 4.48 1.84 4.17
CA VAL A 105 5.64 2.48 4.82
C VAL A 105 5.59 2.36 6.34
N PRO A 106 4.48 2.73 7.03
CA PRO A 106 4.40 2.53 8.48
C PRO A 106 4.64 1.09 8.91
N GLN A 107 4.07 0.10 8.20
CA GLN A 107 4.24 -1.31 8.54
C GLN A 107 5.71 -1.74 8.39
N LEU A 108 6.37 -1.35 7.30
CA LEU A 108 7.80 -1.62 7.11
C LEU A 108 8.66 -0.93 8.17
N ILE A 109 8.34 0.31 8.56
CA ILE A 109 9.10 1.02 9.60
C ILE A 109 8.94 0.33 10.95
N TYR A 110 7.72 0.05 11.41
CA TYR A 110 7.49 -0.45 12.77
C TYR A 110 7.83 -1.93 12.91
N LYS A 111 7.27 -2.78 12.05
CA LYS A 111 7.50 -4.23 12.12
C LYS A 111 8.81 -4.61 11.47
N GLY A 112 9.07 -4.04 10.28
CA GLY A 112 10.22 -4.41 9.49
C GLY A 112 11.55 -4.06 10.14
N LYS A 113 11.65 -2.95 10.89
CA LYS A 113 12.86 -2.63 11.65
C LYS A 113 13.15 -3.66 12.74
N ILE A 114 12.13 -4.13 13.47
CA ILE A 114 12.29 -5.16 14.51
C ILE A 114 12.77 -6.46 13.86
N LEU A 115 12.13 -6.88 12.77
CA LEU A 115 12.50 -8.09 12.03
C LEU A 115 13.92 -7.99 11.45
N ASN A 116 14.30 -6.83 10.92
CA ASN A 116 15.63 -6.58 10.38
C ASN A 116 16.71 -6.66 11.48
N VAL A 117 16.45 -6.10 12.67
CA VAL A 117 17.35 -6.24 13.84
C VAL A 117 17.53 -7.70 14.23
N TRP A 118 16.50 -8.54 14.09
CA TRP A 118 16.59 -9.98 14.32
C TRP A 118 17.17 -10.76 13.14
N SER A 119 17.61 -10.07 12.09
CA SER A 119 18.11 -10.65 10.83
C SER A 119 17.09 -11.60 10.19
N LYS A 120 15.80 -11.25 10.27
CA LYS A 120 14.70 -12.03 9.68
C LYS A 120 14.24 -11.42 8.37
N LYS A 121 14.05 -12.29 7.39
CA LYS A 121 13.59 -11.95 6.04
C LYS A 121 12.10 -11.60 6.05
N ILE A 122 11.73 -10.70 5.15
CA ILE A 122 10.35 -10.23 4.97
C ILE A 122 9.95 -10.47 3.52
N ALA A 123 8.75 -10.99 3.28
CA ALA A 123 8.11 -10.99 1.98
C ALA A 123 6.92 -10.02 2.03
N VAL A 124 6.79 -9.18 1.01
CA VAL A 124 5.65 -8.28 0.85
C VAL A 124 4.93 -8.67 -0.44
N ALA A 125 3.70 -9.16 -0.31
CA ALA A 125 2.86 -9.51 -1.45
C ALA A 125 1.96 -8.33 -1.83
N LEU A 126 2.00 -7.92 -3.10
CA LEU A 126 1.29 -6.73 -3.58
C LEU A 126 0.93 -6.83 -5.06
N HIS A 127 -0.02 -6.00 -5.48
CA HIS A 127 -0.48 -5.92 -6.87
C HIS A 127 0.53 -5.15 -7.76
N SER A 128 0.72 -5.58 -9.01
CA SER A 128 1.64 -4.96 -9.98
C SER A 128 1.42 -3.45 -10.14
N GLY A 129 0.16 -3.04 -10.32
CA GLY A 129 -0.23 -1.63 -10.46
C GLY A 129 0.03 -0.81 -9.21
N PHE A 130 0.13 -1.42 -8.03
CA PHE A 130 0.60 -0.71 -6.83
C PHE A 130 2.13 -0.63 -6.82
N PHE A 131 2.83 -1.73 -7.13
CA PHE A 131 4.29 -1.75 -7.20
C PHE A 131 4.85 -0.68 -8.14
N SER A 132 4.22 -0.53 -9.31
CA SER A 132 4.68 0.41 -10.34
C SER A 132 4.63 1.87 -9.92
N THR A 133 3.88 2.19 -8.85
CA THR A 133 3.86 3.53 -8.24
C THR A 133 4.96 3.76 -7.21
N LEU A 134 5.62 2.70 -6.75
CA LEU A 134 6.77 2.84 -5.86
C LEU A 134 7.96 3.38 -6.67
N PRO A 135 8.84 4.16 -6.04
CA PRO A 135 10.09 4.54 -6.69
C PRO A 135 10.91 3.29 -7.03
N GLN A 136 11.77 3.39 -8.04
CA GLN A 136 12.62 2.27 -8.43
C GLN A 136 13.50 1.83 -7.25
N LEU A 137 13.29 0.59 -6.80
CA LEU A 137 13.99 0.03 -5.65
C LEU A 137 15.34 -0.59 -6.07
N PRO A 138 16.43 -0.34 -5.34
CA PRO A 138 17.73 -0.96 -5.61
C PRO A 138 17.66 -2.49 -5.46
N ARG A 139 17.89 -3.20 -6.57
CA ARG A 139 17.80 -4.67 -6.60
C ARG A 139 19.09 -5.33 -6.14
N VAL A 140 18.97 -6.46 -5.47
CA VAL A 140 20.08 -7.37 -5.12
C VAL A 140 19.73 -8.81 -5.49
N SER A 141 20.68 -9.73 -5.37
CA SER A 141 20.41 -11.16 -5.54
C SER A 141 19.62 -11.74 -4.35
N ALA A 142 18.84 -12.80 -4.58
CA ALA A 142 17.95 -13.39 -3.58
C ALA A 142 18.68 -13.84 -2.29
N ASP A 143 19.92 -14.31 -2.41
CA ASP A 143 20.77 -14.73 -1.29
C ASP A 143 21.18 -13.57 -0.37
N LYS A 144 21.27 -12.35 -0.92
CA LYS A 144 21.63 -11.13 -0.18
C LYS A 144 20.42 -10.33 0.29
N ALA A 145 19.23 -10.71 -0.14
CA ALA A 145 18.03 -9.91 0.07
C ALA A 145 17.45 -10.08 1.47
N GLU A 146 16.94 -8.99 2.01
CA GLU A 146 16.23 -8.94 3.28
C GLU A 146 14.72 -8.82 3.05
N ILE A 147 14.32 -8.23 1.91
CA ILE A 147 12.94 -8.16 1.46
C ILE A 147 12.80 -8.84 0.09
N ALA A 148 11.77 -9.67 -0.05
CA ALA A 148 11.22 -10.08 -1.35
C ALA A 148 9.87 -9.41 -1.59
N TRP A 149 9.79 -8.63 -2.67
CA TRP A 149 8.55 -8.03 -3.15
C TRP A 149 7.92 -9.02 -4.13
N LEU A 150 6.89 -9.73 -3.67
CA LEU A 150 6.15 -10.70 -4.46
C LEU A 150 5.03 -9.96 -5.21
N ILE A 151 5.18 -9.85 -6.52
CA ILE A 151 4.31 -9.05 -7.38
C ILE A 151 3.27 -9.96 -8.01
N TYR A 152 2.01 -9.56 -7.90
CA TYR A 152 0.89 -10.32 -8.42
C TYR A 152 -0.01 -9.48 -9.32
N ASP A 153 -0.66 -10.17 -10.24
CA ASP A 153 -1.79 -9.66 -11.00
C ASP A 153 -3.02 -10.55 -10.81
N ILE A 154 -4.15 -10.08 -11.31
CA ILE A 154 -5.40 -10.82 -11.32
C ILE A 154 -5.77 -11.09 -12.78
N GLU A 155 -5.76 -12.36 -13.18
CA GLU A 155 -6.03 -12.78 -14.55
C GLU A 155 -7.30 -13.63 -14.63
N LEU A 156 -8.14 -13.37 -15.64
CA LEU A 156 -9.33 -14.18 -15.89
C LEU A 156 -8.94 -15.52 -16.51
N LYS A 157 -9.19 -16.62 -15.79
CA LYS A 157 -9.10 -17.96 -16.36
C LYS A 157 -10.37 -18.27 -17.13
N GLN A 158 -10.24 -18.38 -18.45
CA GLN A 158 -11.38 -18.61 -19.35
C GLN A 158 -12.07 -19.95 -19.05
N GLU A 159 -11.33 -20.97 -18.64
CA GLU A 159 -11.89 -22.32 -18.40
C GLU A 159 -12.83 -22.36 -17.20
N THR A 160 -12.54 -21.56 -16.17
CA THR A 160 -13.33 -21.49 -14.94
C THR A 160 -14.22 -20.27 -14.87
N ASN A 161 -14.03 -19.31 -15.79
CA ASN A 161 -14.60 -17.96 -15.75
C ASN A 161 -14.38 -17.27 -14.38
N ARG A 162 -13.21 -17.47 -13.78
CA ARG A 162 -12.83 -16.88 -12.49
C ARG A 162 -11.50 -16.16 -12.60
N TYR A 163 -11.43 -15.05 -11.90
CA TYR A 163 -10.18 -14.32 -11.71
C TYR A 163 -9.28 -15.06 -10.73
N ASN A 164 -8.07 -15.36 -11.16
CA ASN A 164 -7.04 -15.98 -10.35
C ASN A 164 -5.94 -14.97 -10.06
N LEU A 165 -5.42 -15.03 -8.84
CA LEU A 165 -4.17 -14.35 -8.51
C LEU A 165 -3.03 -15.08 -9.24
N VAL A 166 -2.18 -14.34 -9.94
CA VAL A 166 -1.04 -14.87 -10.70
C VAL A 166 0.21 -14.16 -10.22
N HIS A 167 1.24 -14.92 -9.84
CA HIS A 167 2.54 -14.37 -9.50
C HIS A 167 3.25 -13.94 -10.78
N THR A 168 3.59 -12.66 -10.91
CA THR A 168 4.15 -12.09 -12.14
C THR A 168 5.64 -11.80 -12.05
N ASP A 169 6.14 -11.37 -10.90
CA ASP A 169 7.57 -11.09 -10.70
C ASP A 169 7.95 -11.12 -9.21
N THR A 170 9.23 -11.32 -8.92
CA THR A 170 9.79 -11.16 -7.58
C THR A 170 10.99 -10.21 -7.62
N ILE A 171 10.90 -9.11 -6.87
CA ILE A 171 12.00 -8.17 -6.72
C ILE A 171 12.66 -8.34 -5.35
N TYR A 172 13.98 -8.47 -5.36
CA TYR A 172 14.78 -8.69 -4.16
C TYR A 172 15.56 -7.42 -3.79
N THR A 173 15.51 -7.02 -2.53
CA THR A 173 16.09 -5.75 -2.08
C THR A 173 16.67 -5.85 -0.66
N LEU A 174 17.57 -4.92 -0.32
CA LEU A 174 17.95 -4.66 1.07
C LEU A 174 16.86 -3.82 1.75
N PHE A 175 16.65 -4.06 3.04
CA PHE A 175 15.62 -3.43 3.85
C PHE A 175 15.81 -1.92 3.93
N GLN A 176 16.99 -1.48 4.39
CA GLN A 176 17.28 -0.06 4.60
C GLN A 176 17.24 0.73 3.29
N ASN A 177 17.89 0.21 2.23
CA ASN A 177 17.89 0.87 0.91
C ASN A 177 16.48 1.03 0.33
N SER A 178 15.62 0.03 0.50
CA SER A 178 14.24 0.11 0.03
C SER A 178 13.44 1.14 0.81
N LEU A 179 13.57 1.10 2.13
CA LEU A 179 12.86 2.03 3.01
C LEU A 179 13.26 3.46 2.70
N ASP A 180 14.56 3.76 2.64
CA ASP A 180 15.08 5.10 2.34
C ASP A 180 14.58 5.61 0.99
N ARG A 181 14.56 4.73 -0.02
CA ARG A 181 14.06 5.11 -1.35
C ARG A 181 12.56 5.41 -1.35
N ILE A 182 11.75 4.66 -0.59
CA ILE A 182 10.29 4.86 -0.54
C ILE A 182 9.92 6.10 0.29
N VAL A 183 10.65 6.38 1.38
CA VAL A 183 10.32 7.50 2.29
C VAL A 183 10.93 8.83 1.88
N THR A 184 11.90 8.84 0.96
CA THR A 184 12.54 10.05 0.46
C THR A 184 11.86 10.53 -0.83
N PRO A 185 10.91 11.49 -0.76
CA PRO A 185 10.34 12.08 -1.95
C PRO A 185 11.42 12.87 -2.70
N GLU A 186 11.36 12.82 -4.02
CA GLU A 186 12.14 13.72 -4.86
C GLU A 186 11.51 15.11 -4.81
N SER A 187 12.33 16.12 -4.52
CA SER A 187 11.86 17.51 -4.50
C SER A 187 11.53 17.95 -5.92
N GLY A 188 10.32 18.49 -6.12
CA GLY A 188 10.02 19.30 -7.29
C GLY A 188 10.77 20.62 -7.26
N LEU A 189 10.64 21.41 -8.33
CA LEU A 189 11.17 22.78 -8.36
C LEU A 189 10.37 23.64 -7.38
N ILE A 190 11.08 24.50 -6.64
CA ILE A 190 10.42 25.42 -5.69
C ILE A 190 9.54 26.42 -6.42
N ASP A 191 9.93 26.84 -7.63
CA ASP A 191 9.22 27.82 -8.44
C ASP A 191 7.82 27.32 -8.84
N ASP A 192 7.69 26.06 -9.24
CA ASP A 192 6.37 25.43 -9.51
C ASP A 192 5.44 25.53 -8.29
N PHE A 193 5.99 25.34 -7.10
CA PHE A 193 5.21 25.46 -5.87
C PHE A 193 4.87 26.91 -5.54
N ILE A 194 5.79 27.85 -5.79
CA ILE A 194 5.55 29.29 -5.63
C ILE A 194 4.41 29.75 -6.55
N GLU A 195 4.35 29.31 -7.80
CA GLU A 195 3.24 29.63 -8.71
C GLU A 195 1.89 29.15 -8.19
N VAL A 196 1.84 27.92 -7.65
CA VAL A 196 0.63 27.38 -7.00
C VAL A 196 0.22 28.22 -5.79
N LEU A 197 1.19 28.70 -5.00
CA LEU A 197 0.93 29.58 -3.85
C LEU A 197 0.42 30.94 -4.29
N GLN A 198 1.04 31.54 -5.31
CA GLN A 198 0.63 32.84 -5.85
C GLN A 198 -0.81 32.78 -6.35
N GLY A 199 -1.16 31.78 -7.17
CA GLY A 199 -2.53 31.61 -7.66
C GLY A 199 -3.57 31.34 -6.55
N LYS A 200 -3.16 30.81 -5.39
CA LYS A 200 -4.03 30.69 -4.21
C LYS A 200 -4.15 32.02 -3.46
N LEU A 201 -3.08 32.80 -3.38
CA LEU A 201 -3.07 34.10 -2.74
C LEU A 201 -3.94 35.09 -3.51
N ASP A 202 -3.79 35.16 -4.82
CA ASP A 202 -4.56 36.07 -5.69
C ASP A 202 -6.06 35.84 -5.53
N LYS A 203 -6.50 34.58 -5.61
CA LYS A 203 -7.91 34.19 -5.37
C LYS A 203 -8.43 34.56 -3.98
N LYS A 204 -7.55 34.63 -2.99
CA LYS A 204 -7.91 34.99 -1.62
C LYS A 204 -8.06 36.51 -1.51
N LEU A 205 -7.17 37.27 -2.13
CA LEU A 205 -7.21 38.74 -2.16
C LEU A 205 -8.42 39.24 -2.95
N GLU A 206 -8.70 38.68 -4.13
CA GLU A 206 -9.91 39.01 -4.91
C GLU A 206 -11.20 38.82 -4.10
N LYS A 207 -11.29 37.73 -3.35
CA LYS A 207 -12.45 37.47 -2.46
C LYS A 207 -12.56 38.45 -1.30
N MET A 208 -11.44 38.98 -0.81
CA MET A 208 -11.43 39.97 0.27
C MET A 208 -11.87 41.33 -0.26
N GLU A 209 -11.37 41.75 -1.43
CA GLU A 209 -11.75 43.00 -2.08
C GLU A 209 -13.25 43.04 -2.42
N ILE A 210 -13.82 41.96 -2.96
CA ILE A 210 -15.27 41.86 -3.22
C ILE A 210 -16.08 42.02 -1.93
N ASN A 211 -15.59 41.46 -0.82
CA ASN A 211 -16.32 41.50 0.45
C ASN A 211 -16.24 42.88 1.12
N ASP A 212 -15.12 43.58 0.97
CA ASP A 212 -14.96 44.96 1.46
C ASP A 212 -15.79 45.97 0.64
N ASP A 213 -15.88 45.78 -0.69
CA ASP A 213 -16.75 46.59 -1.56
C ASP A 213 -18.24 46.40 -1.25
N ASP A 214 -18.67 45.18 -0.93
CA ASP A 214 -20.05 44.90 -0.51
C ASP A 214 -20.38 45.52 0.87
N ILE A 215 -19.42 45.51 1.80
CA ILE A 215 -19.57 46.17 3.12
C ILE A 215 -19.68 47.69 2.93
N ASN A 216 -18.81 48.29 2.11
CA ASN A 216 -18.82 49.74 1.87
C ASN A 216 -20.10 50.20 1.17
N LYS A 217 -20.59 49.47 0.15
CA LYS A 217 -21.89 49.76 -0.48
C LYS A 217 -23.08 49.67 0.49
N THR A 218 -23.02 48.74 1.44
CA THR A 218 -24.08 48.58 2.44
C THR A 218 -24.08 49.73 3.45
N MET A 219 -22.90 50.26 3.81
CA MET A 219 -22.79 51.45 4.67
C MET A 219 -23.23 52.74 3.97
N ASP A 220 -22.91 52.91 2.67
CA ASP A 220 -23.35 54.07 1.89
C ASP A 220 -24.87 54.12 1.66
N MET A 221 -25.56 52.98 1.73
CA MET A 221 -27.04 52.92 1.67
C MET A 221 -27.73 53.25 3.01
N LEU A 222 -26.98 53.33 4.12
CA LEU A 222 -27.49 53.58 5.46
C LEU A 222 -27.26 55.03 5.96
N LEU A 223 -26.59 55.87 5.16
CA LEU A 223 -26.36 57.30 5.39
C LEU A 223 -27.25 58.16 4.47
#